data_AF-A0A7S2N000-F1
#
_entry.id   AF-A0A7S2N000-F1
#
_cell.length_a   1.000
_cell.length_b   1.000
_cell.length_c   1.000
_cell.angle_alpha   90.00
_cell.angle_beta   90.00
_cell.angle_gamma   90.00
#
_symmetry.space_group_name_H-M   'P 1'
#
loop_
_entity.id
_entity.type
_entity.pdbx_description
1 polymer ?
#
loop_
_entity_poly.entity_id
_entity_poly.type
_entity_poly.pdbx_seq_one_letter_code
_entity_poly.pdbx_strand_id
1 'polypeptide(L)'
;SNARMWRMAGLDALEPAPLSAEWGSDVDGRPTLRTAGHLAAHGKKCFAVETLYTFGPSAVSLQVSVQSLPPVRDLPTLPRIGLRFSAAPRLSRLAWLGCGPGESYPDRKSAADWGVHCEDIDGQHVEYMVPGENGGKADVHWAALTAP
;
A
#
# COMPACT_ATOMS: atom_id res chain seq x y z
N SER A 1 -3.63 23.12 -7.32
CA SER A 1 -4.04 21.99 -6.49
C SER A 1 -2.89 20.99 -6.40
N ASN A 2 -2.82 20.21 -5.32
CA ASN A 2 -1.80 19.17 -5.15
C ASN A 2 -1.86 18.15 -6.30
N ALA A 3 -3.05 17.81 -6.79
CA ALA A 3 -3.22 16.91 -7.93
C ALA A 3 -2.49 17.36 -9.20
N ARG A 4 -2.47 18.66 -9.53
CA ARG A 4 -1.70 19.16 -10.68
C ARG A 4 -0.20 19.01 -10.46
N MET A 5 0.27 19.32 -9.26
CA MET A 5 1.69 19.21 -8.87
C MET A 5 2.17 17.75 -8.94
N TRP A 6 1.38 16.82 -8.40
CA TRP A 6 1.70 15.38 -8.44
C TRP A 6 1.79 14.83 -9.86
N ARG A 7 0.87 15.23 -10.75
CA ARG A 7 0.92 14.85 -12.18
C ARG A 7 2.12 15.44 -12.89
N MET A 8 2.46 16.70 -12.62
CA MET A 8 3.68 17.32 -13.18
C MET A 8 4.96 16.63 -12.70
N ALA A 9 4.94 16.03 -11.51
CA ALA A 9 6.03 15.22 -10.99
C ALA A 9 5.99 13.75 -11.45
N GLY A 10 4.96 13.35 -12.22
CA GLY A 10 4.81 12.01 -12.77
C GLY A 10 4.40 10.93 -11.76
N LEU A 11 3.84 11.32 -10.61
CA LEU A 11 3.45 10.36 -9.55
C LEU A 11 2.31 9.42 -9.96
N ASP A 12 1.56 9.75 -11.01
CA ASP A 12 0.49 8.95 -11.61
C ASP A 12 0.98 7.97 -12.68
N ALA A 13 2.25 8.03 -13.06
CA ALA A 13 2.86 7.21 -14.12
C ALA A 13 4.23 6.66 -13.70
N LEU A 14 4.35 6.26 -12.42
CA LEU A 14 5.57 5.64 -11.90
C LEU A 14 5.79 4.25 -12.51
N GLU A 15 6.95 4.06 -13.12
CA GLU A 15 7.38 2.80 -13.71
C GLU A 15 8.45 2.12 -12.84
N PRO A 16 8.33 0.82 -12.57
CA PRO A 16 9.35 0.08 -11.84
C PRO A 16 10.59 -0.16 -12.72
N ALA A 17 11.76 0.13 -12.15
CA ALA A 17 13.07 -0.16 -12.70
C ALA A 17 13.83 -1.05 -11.69
N PRO A 18 13.65 -2.39 -11.74
CA PRO A 18 14.36 -3.30 -10.85
C PRO A 18 15.86 -3.28 -11.14
N LEU A 19 16.67 -3.42 -10.08
CA LEU A 19 18.13 -3.42 -10.18
C LEU A 19 18.73 -4.76 -9.75
N SER A 20 18.24 -5.34 -8.66
CA SER A 20 18.73 -6.62 -8.16
C SER A 20 17.63 -7.45 -7.54
N ALA A 21 17.86 -8.76 -7.55
CA ALA A 21 17.07 -9.77 -6.87
C ALA A 21 18.04 -10.85 -6.37
N GLU A 22 18.19 -10.95 -5.05
CA GLU A 22 19.22 -11.77 -4.42
C GLU A 22 18.56 -12.73 -3.41
N TRP A 23 18.81 -14.02 -3.59
CA TRP A 23 18.40 -15.04 -2.63
C TRP A 23 19.39 -15.15 -1.48
N GLY A 24 18.88 -15.42 -0.29
CA GLY A 24 19.69 -15.65 0.90
C GLY A 24 18.94 -16.44 1.97
N SER A 25 19.41 -16.30 3.20
CA SER A 25 18.71 -16.82 4.38
C SER A 25 18.78 -15.80 5.52
N ASP A 26 17.78 -15.81 6.40
CA ASP A 26 17.81 -15.02 7.63
C ASP A 26 18.65 -15.72 8.73
N VAL A 27 18.71 -15.12 9.92
CA VAL A 27 19.46 -15.66 11.08
C VAL A 27 18.95 -17.03 11.54
N ASP A 28 17.70 -17.37 11.23
CA ASP A 28 17.06 -18.63 11.57
C ASP A 28 17.15 -19.65 10.40
N GLY A 29 17.86 -19.31 9.33
CA GLY A 29 18.02 -20.16 8.14
C GLY A 29 16.82 -20.19 7.21
N ARG A 30 15.83 -19.31 7.38
CA ARG A 30 14.66 -19.24 6.49
C ARG A 30 15.06 -18.64 5.15
N PRO A 31 14.54 -19.14 4.01
CA PRO A 31 14.82 -18.54 2.71
C PRO A 31 14.39 -17.08 2.67
N THR A 32 15.23 -16.22 2.11
CA THR A 32 14.92 -14.81 1.87
C THR A 32 15.16 -14.42 0.42
N LEU A 33 14.38 -13.45 -0.08
CA LEU A 33 14.61 -12.78 -1.35
C LEU A 33 14.69 -11.27 -1.08
N ARG A 34 15.81 -10.65 -1.41
CA ARG A 34 15.98 -9.19 -1.37
C ARG A 34 15.89 -8.65 -2.78
N THR A 35 14.92 -7.77 -3.01
CA THR A 35 14.81 -7.03 -4.28
C THR A 35 15.11 -5.56 -4.05
N ALA A 36 15.93 -4.95 -4.90
CA ALA A 36 16.16 -3.52 -4.90
C ALA A 36 15.89 -2.93 -6.28
N GLY A 37 15.35 -1.72 -6.32
CA GLY A 37 15.02 -1.04 -7.56
C GLY A 37 14.64 0.41 -7.34
N HIS A 38 14.12 1.02 -8.39
CA HIS A 38 13.57 2.37 -8.33
C HIS A 38 12.18 2.42 -8.93
N LEU A 39 11.36 3.35 -8.46
CA LEU A 39 10.22 3.85 -9.22
C LEU A 39 10.66 5.12 -9.94
N ALA A 40 10.45 5.18 -11.25
CA ALA A 40 10.86 6.30 -12.08
C ALA A 40 9.67 6.94 -12.80
N ALA A 41 9.76 8.24 -13.04
CA ALA A 41 8.84 8.95 -13.93
C ALA A 41 9.62 9.95 -14.78
N HIS A 42 9.21 10.12 -16.03
CA HIS A 42 9.87 11.05 -16.98
C HIS A 42 11.39 10.85 -17.07
N GLY A 43 11.85 9.59 -17.04
CA GLY A 43 13.27 9.24 -17.10
C GLY A 43 14.08 9.57 -15.84
N LYS A 44 13.44 9.99 -14.75
CA LYS A 44 14.10 10.31 -13.46
C LYS A 44 13.69 9.31 -12.39
N LYS A 45 14.65 8.89 -11.57
CA LYS A 45 14.39 8.06 -10.39
C LYS A 45 13.66 8.91 -9.35
N CYS A 46 12.47 8.47 -8.93
CA CYS A 46 11.61 9.17 -7.98
C CYS A 46 11.70 8.56 -6.58
N PHE A 47 11.78 7.22 -6.51
CA PHE A 47 11.90 6.49 -5.26
C PHE A 47 12.93 5.37 -5.42
N ALA A 48 13.78 5.15 -4.41
CA ALA A 48 14.47 3.88 -4.24
C ALA A 48 13.58 2.96 -3.39
N VAL A 49 13.44 1.71 -3.81
CA VAL A 49 12.61 0.71 -3.12
C VAL A 49 13.45 -0.53 -2.87
N GLU A 50 13.47 -0.96 -1.63
CA GLU A 50 14.00 -2.26 -1.23
C GLU A 50 12.86 -3.08 -0.62
N THR A 51 12.77 -4.36 -0.97
CA THR A 51 11.85 -5.30 -0.34
C THR A 51 12.60 -6.56 0.05
N LEU A 52 12.51 -6.93 1.32
CA LEU A 52 12.95 -8.22 1.83
C LEU A 52 11.73 -9.10 2.05
N TYR A 53 11.68 -10.20 1.30
CA TYR A 53 10.74 -11.28 1.49
C TYR A 53 11.39 -12.35 2.37
N THR A 54 10.72 -12.77 3.43
CA THR A 54 11.12 -13.93 4.25
C THR A 54 10.05 -15.00 4.14
N PHE A 55 10.43 -16.18 3.64
CA PHE A 55 9.51 -17.28 3.37
C PHE A 55 9.44 -18.21 4.58
N GLY A 56 8.28 -18.21 5.24
CA GLY A 56 7.93 -19.20 6.27
C GLY A 56 7.06 -20.33 5.71
N PRO A 57 6.79 -21.38 6.51
CA PRO A 57 6.00 -22.53 6.08
C PRO A 57 4.52 -22.18 5.80
N SER A 58 3.98 -21.14 6.42
CA SER A 58 2.56 -20.76 6.31
C SER A 58 2.34 -19.27 5.98
N ALA A 59 3.40 -18.48 5.89
CA ALA A 59 3.32 -17.04 5.69
C ALA A 59 4.58 -16.52 5.00
N VAL A 60 4.43 -15.40 4.30
CA VAL A 60 5.55 -14.61 3.78
C VAL A 60 5.55 -13.28 4.51
N SER A 61 6.68 -12.93 5.12
CA SER A 61 6.87 -11.59 5.71
C SER A 61 7.51 -10.68 4.68
N LEU A 62 7.02 -9.43 4.59
CA LEU A 62 7.58 -8.40 3.72
C LEU A 62 8.05 -7.24 4.58
N GLN A 63 9.33 -6.89 4.46
CA GLN A 63 9.86 -5.61 4.94
C GLN A 63 10.16 -4.73 3.73
N VAL A 64 9.51 -3.57 3.66
CA VAL A 64 9.64 -2.63 2.53
C VAL A 64 10.25 -1.33 3.02
N SER A 65 11.33 -0.92 2.37
CA SER A 65 11.95 0.39 2.56
C SER A 65 11.72 1.23 1.30
N VAL A 66 11.19 2.44 1.48
CA VAL A 66 10.98 3.40 0.39
C VAL A 66 11.67 4.69 0.74
N GLN A 67 12.57 5.15 -0.12
CA GLN A 67 13.26 6.42 0.01
C GLN A 67 12.91 7.33 -1.16
N SER A 68 12.34 8.50 -0.88
CA SER A 68 12.12 9.53 -1.91
C SER A 68 13.44 10.14 -2.39
N LEU A 69 13.56 10.33 -3.70
CA LEU A 69 14.70 10.96 -4.38
C LEU A 69 14.25 12.27 -5.07
N PRO A 70 15.16 13.22 -5.34
CA PRO A 70 14.82 14.42 -6.12
C PRO A 70 14.37 14.04 -7.54
N PRO A 71 13.38 14.74 -8.10
CA PRO A 71 12.73 15.94 -7.55
C PRO A 71 11.55 15.65 -6.61
N VAL A 72 11.12 14.39 -6.48
CA VAL A 72 9.91 14.02 -5.71
C VAL A 72 10.09 14.29 -4.21
N ARG A 73 11.29 14.13 -3.69
CA ARG A 73 11.62 14.48 -2.30
C ARG A 73 11.34 15.95 -1.96
N ASP A 74 11.38 16.83 -2.96
CA ASP A 74 11.20 18.27 -2.78
C ASP A 74 9.73 18.69 -2.88
N LEU A 75 8.81 17.72 -3.09
CA LEU A 75 7.38 17.97 -3.05
C LEU A 75 6.90 18.15 -1.60
N PRO A 76 5.96 19.08 -1.36
CA PRO A 76 5.45 19.33 -0.01
C PRO A 76 4.58 18.18 0.54
N THR A 77 3.96 17.40 -0.34
CA THR A 77 3.09 16.28 0.02
C THR A 77 3.12 15.18 -1.04
N LEU A 78 2.82 13.96 -0.62
CA LEU A 78 2.54 12.82 -1.49
C LEU A 78 1.07 12.40 -1.31
N PRO A 79 0.41 11.88 -2.36
CA PRO A 79 -0.96 11.40 -2.23
C PRO A 79 -1.03 10.19 -1.31
N ARG A 80 -0.22 9.15 -1.55
CA ARG A 80 -0.12 7.91 -0.75
C ARG A 80 1.25 7.25 -0.95
N ILE A 81 1.69 6.48 0.05
CA ILE A 81 2.78 5.50 -0.05
C ILE A 81 2.23 4.18 0.50
N GLY A 82 2.37 3.09 -0.25
CA GLY A 82 1.90 1.79 0.20
C GLY A 82 2.11 0.69 -0.84
N LEU A 83 1.57 -0.48 -0.53
CA LEU A 83 1.60 -1.66 -1.39
C LEU A 83 0.23 -1.88 -2.02
N ARG A 84 0.22 -2.50 -3.20
CA ARG A 84 -1.00 -2.94 -3.88
C ARG A 84 -0.92 -4.44 -4.10
N PHE A 85 -1.93 -5.15 -3.62
CA PHE A 85 -2.09 -6.58 -3.83
C PHE A 85 -3.32 -6.85 -4.69
N SER A 86 -3.26 -7.89 -5.51
CA SER A 86 -4.44 -8.45 -6.18
C SER A 86 -4.87 -9.68 -5.38
N ALA A 87 -6.08 -9.63 -4.82
CA ALA A 87 -6.66 -10.75 -4.09
C ALA A 87 -7.31 -11.76 -5.05
N ALA A 88 -7.39 -13.02 -4.64
CA ALA A 88 -8.13 -14.04 -5.38
C ALA A 88 -9.65 -13.73 -5.31
N PRO A 89 -10.43 -13.90 -6.40
CA PRO A 89 -11.86 -13.55 -6.43
C PRO A 89 -12.72 -14.23 -5.36
N ARG A 90 -12.28 -15.39 -4.85
CA ARG A 90 -12.98 -16.13 -3.78
C ARG A 90 -12.92 -15.44 -2.42
N LEU A 91 -12.06 -14.44 -2.23
CA LEU A 91 -11.89 -13.75 -0.95
C LEU A 91 -12.83 -12.55 -0.90
N SER A 92 -14.09 -12.78 -0.51
CA SER A 92 -15.17 -11.79 -0.55
C SER A 92 -15.51 -11.15 0.79
N ARG A 93 -14.90 -11.60 1.89
CA ARG A 93 -15.09 -11.04 3.23
C ARG A 93 -13.87 -10.24 3.65
N LEU A 94 -14.09 -9.03 4.17
CA LEU A 94 -13.06 -8.20 4.79
C LEU A 94 -13.34 -8.09 6.28
N ALA A 95 -12.36 -8.44 7.10
CA ALA A 95 -12.35 -8.13 8.53
C ALA A 95 -11.14 -7.25 8.85
N TRP A 96 -11.28 -6.28 9.74
CA TRP A 96 -10.17 -5.45 10.18
C TRP A 96 -10.33 -4.97 11.62
N LEU A 97 -9.20 -4.72 12.29
CA LEU A 97 -9.14 -4.01 13.56
C LEU A 97 -8.64 -2.59 13.29
N GLY A 98 -9.51 -1.58 13.49
CA GLY A 98 -9.20 -0.18 13.22
C GLY A 98 -10.43 0.71 13.25
N CYS A 99 -10.35 1.91 12.64
CA CYS A 99 -11.51 2.78 12.46
C CYS A 99 -12.53 2.17 11.48
N GLY A 100 -13.82 2.25 11.82
CA GLY A 100 -14.91 1.74 11.00
C GLY A 100 -16.29 1.99 11.62
N PRO A 101 -17.35 1.34 11.09
CA PRO A 101 -17.34 0.46 9.91
C PRO A 101 -17.19 1.23 8.59
N GLY A 102 -17.59 2.51 8.56
CA GLY A 102 -17.54 3.36 7.38
C GLY A 102 -16.12 3.78 6.95
N GLU A 103 -16.07 4.62 5.93
CA GLU A 103 -14.82 5.19 5.42
C GLU A 103 -14.21 6.19 6.41
N SER A 104 -12.89 6.12 6.59
CA SER A 104 -12.12 7.02 7.45
C SER A 104 -10.74 7.34 6.86
N TYR A 105 -10.30 8.59 7.08
CA TYR A 105 -9.01 9.12 6.62
C TYR A 105 -8.23 9.75 7.77
N PRO A 106 -6.92 9.98 7.64
CA PRO A 106 -6.11 10.56 8.71
C PRO A 106 -6.66 11.88 9.28
N ASP A 107 -7.27 12.71 8.43
CA ASP A 107 -7.91 13.99 8.75
C ASP A 107 -9.43 13.89 8.99
N ARG A 108 -10.04 12.73 8.71
CA ARG A 108 -11.49 12.50 8.83
C ARG A 108 -11.78 11.11 9.40
N LYS A 109 -11.54 10.96 10.70
CA LYS A 109 -11.75 9.70 11.45
C LYS A 109 -12.39 9.84 12.83
N SER A 110 -12.64 11.06 13.29
CA SER A 110 -13.13 11.32 14.66
C SER A 110 -14.52 10.73 14.96
N ALA A 111 -15.33 10.48 13.94
CA ALA A 111 -16.65 9.87 14.08
C ALA A 111 -16.64 8.35 13.88
N ALA A 112 -15.48 7.75 13.58
CA ALA A 112 -15.37 6.31 13.33
C ALA A 112 -15.05 5.57 14.64
N ASP A 113 -15.78 4.47 14.88
CA ASP A 113 -15.51 3.60 16.02
C ASP A 113 -14.23 2.80 15.76
N TRP A 114 -13.38 2.71 16.79
CA TRP A 114 -12.18 1.88 16.75
C TRP A 114 -12.49 0.50 17.32
N GLY A 115 -12.39 -0.55 16.51
CA GLY A 115 -12.78 -1.90 16.90
C GLY A 115 -12.59 -2.92 15.79
N VAL A 116 -13.10 -4.13 16.02
CA VAL A 116 -13.14 -5.19 14.99
C VAL A 116 -14.41 -5.03 14.16
N HIS A 117 -14.24 -4.86 12.86
CA HIS A 117 -15.31 -4.73 11.89
C HIS A 117 -15.23 -5.88 10.87
N CYS A 118 -16.37 -6.30 10.32
CA CYS A 118 -16.41 -7.35 9.30
C CYS A 118 -17.57 -7.12 8.33
N GLU A 119 -17.26 -7.03 7.04
CA GLU A 119 -18.21 -6.71 5.97
C GLU A 119 -17.89 -7.49 4.68
N ASP A 120 -18.84 -7.52 3.76
CA ASP A 120 -18.59 -7.98 2.40
C ASP A 120 -17.76 -6.94 1.64
N ILE A 121 -16.84 -7.42 0.78
CA ILE A 121 -15.93 -6.56 0.02
C ILE A 121 -16.69 -5.60 -0.91
N ASP A 122 -17.84 -6.03 -1.44
CA ASP A 122 -18.70 -5.22 -2.30
C ASP A 122 -19.31 -4.03 -1.54
N GLY A 123 -19.45 -4.13 -0.22
CA GLY A 123 -19.89 -3.04 0.65
C GLY A 123 -18.81 -1.99 0.93
N GLN A 124 -17.55 -2.22 0.54
CA GLN A 124 -16.45 -1.28 0.81
C GLN A 124 -16.38 -0.12 -0.18
N HIS A 125 -17.10 -0.21 -1.31
CA HIS A 125 -17.13 0.86 -2.30
C HIS A 125 -18.12 1.95 -1.90
N VAL A 126 -17.68 3.22 -1.94
CA VAL A 126 -18.55 4.37 -1.71
C VAL A 126 -18.91 5.01 -3.06
N GLU A 127 -20.19 5.02 -3.40
CA GLU A 127 -20.71 5.57 -4.65
C GLU A 127 -20.81 7.11 -4.59
N TYR A 128 -19.67 7.78 -4.77
CA TYR A 128 -19.64 9.22 -4.93
C TYR A 128 -20.11 9.65 -6.32
N MET A 129 -20.91 10.72 -6.38
CA MET A 129 -21.41 11.31 -7.65
C MET A 129 -20.27 11.66 -8.63
N VAL A 130 -19.13 12.13 -8.10
CA VAL A 130 -17.89 12.29 -8.86
C VAL A 130 -16.91 11.23 -8.35
N PRO A 131 -16.54 10.24 -9.19
CA PRO A 131 -15.64 9.18 -8.77
C PRO A 131 -14.28 9.72 -8.31
N GLY A 132 -13.82 9.21 -7.17
CA GLY A 132 -12.53 9.51 -6.57
C GLY A 132 -12.02 8.33 -5.76
N GLU A 133 -10.89 8.52 -5.07
CA GLU A 133 -10.43 7.55 -4.10
C GLU A 133 -11.46 7.43 -2.97
N ASN A 134 -11.79 6.19 -2.60
CA ASN A 134 -12.77 5.88 -1.57
C ASN A 134 -12.47 4.54 -0.89
N GLY A 135 -13.21 4.23 0.18
CA GLY A 135 -13.11 3.01 0.97
C GLY A 135 -11.97 3.01 1.98
N GLY A 136 -11.34 4.16 2.23
CA GLY A 136 -10.22 4.29 3.18
C GLY A 136 -10.59 3.81 4.59
N LYS A 137 -9.66 3.12 5.25
CA LYS A 137 -9.75 2.74 6.67
C LYS A 137 -8.53 3.27 7.40
N ALA A 138 -8.72 4.14 8.38
CA ALA A 138 -7.65 4.71 9.17
C ALA A 138 -7.28 3.83 10.37
N ASP A 139 -6.06 4.00 10.87
CA ASP A 139 -5.55 3.39 12.12
C ASP A 139 -5.75 1.86 12.20
N VAL A 140 -5.60 1.17 11.06
CA VAL A 140 -5.75 -0.28 10.95
C VAL A 140 -4.52 -1.01 11.50
N HIS A 141 -4.75 -1.94 12.42
CA HIS A 141 -3.72 -2.81 12.98
C HIS A 141 -3.56 -4.10 12.19
N TRP A 142 -4.67 -4.71 11.78
CA TRP A 142 -4.67 -5.87 10.90
C TRP A 142 -5.91 -5.84 10.01
N ALA A 143 -5.78 -6.44 8.82
CA ALA A 143 -6.88 -6.74 7.94
C ALA A 143 -6.75 -8.17 7.42
N ALA A 144 -7.88 -8.84 7.24
CA ALA A 144 -7.95 -10.20 6.75
C ALA A 144 -9.00 -10.28 5.62
N LEU A 145 -8.61 -10.91 4.52
CA LEU A 145 -9.49 -11.29 3.43
C LEU A 145 -9.76 -12.79 3.51
N THR A 146 -11.02 -13.18 3.61
CA THR A 146 -11.41 -14.60 3.71
C THR A 146 -12.44 -14.96 2.66
N ALA A 147 -12.56 -16.28 2.41
CA ALA A 147 -13.74 -16.82 1.74
C ALA A 147 -15.00 -16.61 2.62
N PRO A 148 -16.21 -16.73 2.05
CA PRO A 148 -17.47 -16.71 2.79
C PRO A 148 -17.49 -17.69 3.98
#